data_AF-A0A453J259-F1
#
_entry.id   AF-A0A453J259-F1
#
_cell.length_a   1.000
_cell.length_b   1.000
_cell.length_c   1.000
_cell.angle_alpha   90.00
_cell.angle_beta   90.00
_cell.angle_gamma   90.00
#
_symmetry.space_group_name_H-M   'P 1'
#
loop_
_entity.id
_entity.type
_entity.pdbx_description
1 polymer ?
#
loop_
_entity_poly.entity_id
_entity_poly.type
_entity_poly.pdbx_seq_one_letter_code
_entity_poly.pdbx_strand_id
1 'polypeptide(L)'
;RILRGLRVAARLGFQFSSETSTAIRDLSPSIMDIDKPRLAMEMKYMLSYGAAESSIRLLRKYGLLDILLPFQAAYLSDQLKGKSSDRGLMLMNLLANLDKFFSADRPCHCSLWLALLAFHNALVNSPQDAQVIKAFAALMHFGTWDSAIEFLNEDVGAPVTYVPEAFGLSGAKVDDLMEQTSHLASLVKSSVDTLTCLNTLKQSVIRYPGASQFSGLVFVSAREKGRVLGIFNGLDSDLTSYDKRRGMHGIDYKLLEDGVTAEVRFVLGKVIMDTMSAESPCASTDAAAALPRPAADVTDADHRPLSTLFHSGESE
;
A
#
# COMPACT_ATOMS: atom_id res chain seq x y z
N ARG A 1 -15.32 -7.17 -13.99
CA ARG A 1 -14.34 -6.97 -15.10
C ARG A 1 -13.49 -5.72 -14.87
N ILE A 2 -14.09 -4.61 -14.48
CA ILE A 2 -13.42 -3.35 -14.11
C ILE A 2 -12.17 -3.59 -13.24
N LEU A 3 -12.33 -4.23 -12.08
CA LEU A 3 -11.20 -4.53 -11.17
C LEU A 3 -10.08 -5.34 -11.83
N ARG A 4 -10.42 -6.36 -12.62
CA ARG A 4 -9.39 -7.16 -13.33
C ARG A 4 -8.64 -6.33 -14.36
N GLY A 5 -9.34 -5.48 -15.11
CA GLY A 5 -8.72 -4.56 -16.05
C GLY A 5 -7.74 -3.63 -15.34
N LEU A 6 -8.18 -2.99 -14.26
CA LEU A 6 -7.35 -2.11 -13.42
C LEU A 6 -6.11 -2.83 -12.90
N ARG A 7 -6.25 -4.06 -12.42
CA ARG A 7 -5.12 -4.88 -11.97
C ARG A 7 -4.09 -5.11 -13.07
N VAL A 8 -4.52 -5.48 -14.27
CA VAL A 8 -3.61 -5.70 -15.41
C VAL A 8 -2.92 -4.41 -15.80
N ALA A 9 -3.67 -3.30 -15.88
CA ALA A 9 -3.11 -2.00 -16.19
C ALA A 9 -2.10 -1.51 -15.13
N ALA A 10 -2.38 -1.73 -13.85
CA ALA A 10 -1.49 -1.38 -12.74
C ALA A 10 -0.14 -2.11 -12.83
N ARG A 11 -0.17 -3.40 -13.17
CA ARG A 11 1.05 -4.23 -13.25
C ARG A 11 1.88 -3.95 -14.50
N LEU A 12 1.22 -3.71 -15.63
CA LEU A 12 1.90 -3.56 -16.93
C LEU A 12 2.15 -2.10 -17.32
N GLY A 13 1.68 -1.14 -16.53
CA GLY A 13 1.76 0.28 -16.86
C GLY A 13 0.88 0.70 -18.04
N PHE A 14 -0.17 -0.07 -18.35
CA PHE A 14 -1.05 0.23 -19.48
C PHE A 14 -1.98 1.39 -19.19
N GLN A 15 -2.32 2.11 -20.25
CA GLN A 15 -3.33 3.16 -20.23
C GLN A 15 -4.60 2.64 -20.91
N PHE A 16 -5.76 3.01 -20.36
CA PHE A 16 -7.03 2.71 -20.99
C PHE A 16 -7.33 3.75 -22.07
N SER A 17 -8.03 3.34 -23.14
CA SER A 17 -8.58 4.28 -24.12
C SER A 17 -9.57 5.24 -23.45
N SER A 18 -9.85 6.38 -24.10
CA SER A 18 -10.83 7.36 -23.59
C SER A 18 -12.21 6.71 -23.38
N GLU A 19 -12.69 5.94 -24.35
CA GLU A 19 -13.95 5.21 -24.28
C GLU A 19 -14.02 4.25 -23.08
N THR A 20 -12.97 3.43 -22.90
CA THR A 20 -12.91 2.48 -21.77
C THR A 20 -12.82 3.22 -20.44
N SER A 21 -12.07 4.33 -20.40
CA SER A 21 -11.94 5.16 -19.21
C SER A 21 -13.28 5.75 -18.77
N THR A 22 -14.08 6.24 -19.71
CA THR A 22 -15.45 6.74 -19.47
C THR A 22 -16.33 5.63 -18.95
N ALA A 23 -16.37 4.48 -19.65
CA ALA A 23 -17.16 3.33 -19.22
C ALA A 23 -16.80 2.83 -17.81
N ILE A 24 -15.49 2.83 -17.45
CA ILE A 24 -15.05 2.46 -16.10
C ILE A 24 -15.61 3.44 -15.04
N ARG A 25 -15.59 4.76 -15.30
CA ARG A 25 -16.12 5.75 -14.35
C ARG A 25 -17.63 5.59 -14.17
N ASP A 26 -18.36 5.50 -15.28
CA ASP A 26 -19.82 5.42 -15.30
C ASP A 26 -20.31 4.15 -14.59
N LEU A 27 -19.61 3.03 -14.78
CA LEU A 27 -19.95 1.75 -14.18
C LEU A 27 -19.27 1.49 -12.84
N SER A 28 -18.42 2.41 -12.32
CA SER A 28 -17.72 2.22 -11.05
C SER A 28 -18.67 1.91 -9.86
N PRO A 29 -19.88 2.49 -9.75
CA PRO A 29 -20.78 2.18 -8.62
C PRO A 29 -21.28 0.72 -8.63
N SER A 30 -21.35 0.08 -9.81
CA SER A 30 -21.84 -1.31 -9.95
C SER A 30 -20.98 -2.35 -9.23
N ILE A 31 -19.76 -1.98 -8.80
CA ILE A 31 -18.92 -2.89 -8.02
C ILE A 31 -19.51 -3.16 -6.62
N MET A 32 -20.42 -2.31 -6.13
CA MET A 32 -21.10 -2.53 -4.85
C MET A 32 -22.05 -3.73 -4.88
N ASP A 33 -22.51 -4.14 -6.06
CA ASP A 33 -23.37 -5.31 -6.24
C ASP A 33 -22.59 -6.63 -6.23
N ILE A 34 -21.26 -6.58 -6.20
CA ILE A 34 -20.38 -7.74 -6.16
C ILE A 34 -20.29 -8.29 -4.74
N ASP A 35 -20.28 -9.62 -4.59
CA ASP A 35 -20.10 -10.26 -3.30
C ASP A 35 -18.76 -9.89 -2.63
N LYS A 36 -18.79 -9.72 -1.30
CA LYS A 36 -17.61 -9.32 -0.52
C LYS A 36 -16.40 -10.25 -0.71
N PRO A 37 -16.54 -11.59 -0.72
CA PRO A 37 -15.42 -12.49 -1.00
C PRO A 37 -14.75 -12.22 -2.34
N ARG A 38 -15.52 -11.92 -3.38
CA ARG A 38 -15.00 -11.59 -4.69
C ARG A 38 -14.29 -10.24 -4.73
N LEU A 39 -14.82 -9.23 -4.03
CA LEU A 39 -14.13 -7.95 -3.87
C LEU A 39 -12.80 -8.12 -3.12
N ALA A 40 -12.81 -8.88 -2.01
CA ALA A 40 -11.60 -9.20 -1.24
C ALA A 40 -10.54 -9.92 -2.09
N MET A 41 -10.98 -10.86 -2.93
CA MET A 41 -10.10 -11.60 -3.83
C MET A 41 -9.44 -10.68 -4.87
N GLU A 42 -10.20 -9.79 -5.52
CA GLU A 42 -9.62 -8.85 -6.51
C GLU A 42 -8.67 -7.85 -5.84
N MET A 43 -9.00 -7.37 -4.63
CA MET A 43 -8.10 -6.51 -3.83
C MET A 43 -6.80 -7.22 -3.45
N LYS A 44 -6.87 -8.49 -3.00
CA LYS A 44 -5.68 -9.31 -2.77
C LYS A 44 -4.81 -9.37 -4.03
N TYR A 45 -5.39 -9.64 -5.20
CA TYR A 45 -4.61 -9.70 -6.42
C TYR A 45 -3.97 -8.36 -6.84
N MET A 46 -4.59 -7.23 -6.52
CA MET A 46 -4.02 -5.91 -6.78
C MET A 46 -2.83 -5.58 -5.87
N LEU A 47 -2.96 -5.88 -4.57
CA LEU A 47 -2.02 -5.37 -3.56
C LEU A 47 -0.93 -6.39 -3.15
N SER A 48 -1.11 -7.68 -3.45
CA SER A 48 -0.16 -8.72 -3.00
C SER A 48 0.95 -9.08 -3.99
N TYR A 49 1.00 -8.49 -5.19
CA TYR A 49 1.81 -8.99 -6.31
C TYR A 49 2.72 -7.91 -6.93
N GLY A 50 3.24 -6.97 -6.12
CA GLY A 50 4.23 -5.99 -6.57
C GLY A 50 3.67 -4.88 -7.46
N ALA A 51 2.42 -4.48 -7.26
CA ALA A 51 1.78 -3.36 -7.97
C ALA A 51 0.72 -2.66 -7.12
N ALA A 52 0.90 -2.66 -5.80
CA ALA A 52 0.00 -2.06 -4.83
C ALA A 52 -0.09 -0.54 -5.02
N GLU A 53 1.04 0.13 -5.18
CA GLU A 53 1.12 1.58 -5.35
C GLU A 53 0.38 2.04 -6.62
N SER A 54 0.67 1.42 -7.76
CA SER A 54 0.01 1.72 -9.04
C SER A 54 -1.48 1.33 -9.02
N SER A 55 -1.84 0.24 -8.34
CA SER A 55 -3.23 -0.16 -8.15
C SER A 55 -4.03 0.89 -7.38
N ILE A 56 -3.50 1.42 -6.27
CA ILE A 56 -4.17 2.46 -5.49
C ILE A 56 -4.32 3.76 -6.30
N ARG A 57 -3.32 4.15 -7.10
CA ARG A 57 -3.44 5.30 -8.01
C ARG A 57 -4.54 5.12 -9.04
N LEU A 58 -4.63 3.94 -9.66
CA LEU A 58 -5.68 3.66 -10.64
C LEU A 58 -7.06 3.60 -10.00
N LEU A 59 -7.21 2.93 -8.85
CA LEU A 59 -8.48 2.91 -8.11
C LEU A 59 -8.94 4.33 -7.78
N ARG A 60 -8.04 5.22 -7.33
CA ARG A 60 -8.34 6.64 -7.08
C ARG A 60 -8.73 7.37 -8.37
N LYS A 61 -7.93 7.22 -9.44
CA LYS A 61 -8.16 7.89 -10.74
C LYS A 61 -9.58 7.63 -11.29
N TYR A 62 -10.12 6.45 -11.03
CA TYR A 62 -11.42 6.02 -11.53
C TYR A 62 -12.55 6.05 -10.48
N GLY A 63 -12.30 6.54 -9.25
CA GLY A 63 -13.31 6.65 -8.19
C GLY A 63 -13.69 5.34 -7.50
N LEU A 64 -12.96 4.25 -7.74
CA LEU A 64 -13.20 2.96 -7.07
C LEU A 64 -12.59 2.91 -5.67
N LEU A 65 -11.60 3.75 -5.38
CA LEU A 65 -10.96 3.78 -4.07
C LEU A 65 -11.94 4.24 -2.98
N ASP A 66 -12.80 5.21 -3.29
CA ASP A 66 -13.86 5.73 -2.41
C ASP A 66 -14.85 4.63 -1.99
N ILE A 67 -15.00 3.59 -2.82
CA ILE A 67 -15.84 2.44 -2.53
C ILE A 67 -15.07 1.40 -1.72
N LEU A 68 -13.87 1.02 -2.17
CA LEU A 68 -13.14 -0.15 -1.65
C LEU A 68 -12.34 0.15 -0.38
N LEU A 69 -11.71 1.32 -0.29
CA LEU A 69 -10.88 1.76 0.83
C LEU A 69 -11.24 3.21 1.20
N PRO A 70 -12.45 3.46 1.74
CA PRO A 70 -12.99 4.82 1.86
C PRO A 70 -12.14 5.74 2.75
N PHE A 71 -11.52 5.21 3.80
CA PHE A 71 -10.62 5.98 4.65
C PHE A 71 -9.39 6.47 3.88
N GLN A 72 -8.73 5.57 3.15
CA GLN A 72 -7.55 5.91 2.35
C GLN A 72 -7.90 6.87 1.21
N ALA A 73 -9.08 6.71 0.59
CA ALA A 73 -9.58 7.65 -0.42
C ALA A 73 -9.77 9.06 0.16
N ALA A 74 -10.39 9.16 1.34
CA ALA A 74 -10.61 10.43 2.02
C ALA A 74 -9.29 11.10 2.43
N TYR A 75 -8.37 10.33 3.02
CA TYR A 75 -7.02 10.79 3.36
C TYR A 75 -6.27 11.31 2.11
N LEU A 76 -6.22 10.53 1.02
CA LEU A 76 -5.49 10.94 -0.19
C LEU A 76 -6.12 12.18 -0.83
N SER A 77 -7.45 12.25 -0.87
CA SER A 77 -8.16 13.41 -1.42
C SER A 77 -7.90 14.67 -0.61
N ASP A 78 -7.81 14.56 0.71
CA ASP A 78 -7.48 15.68 1.59
C ASP A 78 -6.01 16.12 1.44
N GLN A 79 -5.08 15.17 1.46
CA GLN A 79 -3.64 15.44 1.35
C GLN A 79 -3.20 16.00 0.00
N LEU A 80 -3.98 15.73 -1.07
CA LEU A 80 -3.72 16.21 -2.42
C LEU A 80 -4.39 17.55 -2.74
N LYS A 81 -5.18 18.14 -1.83
CA LYS A 81 -5.72 19.49 -2.03
C LYS A 81 -4.59 20.48 -2.26
N GLY A 82 -4.55 21.08 -3.45
CA GLY A 82 -3.53 22.04 -3.83
C GLY A 82 -2.15 21.45 -4.15
N LYS A 83 -2.01 20.11 -4.24
CA LYS A 83 -0.75 19.44 -4.64
C LYS A 83 -0.91 18.74 -5.99
N SER A 84 0.16 18.77 -6.78
CA SER A 84 0.20 18.11 -8.10
C SER A 84 0.73 16.67 -8.06
N SER A 85 1.30 16.23 -6.94
CA SER A 85 2.01 14.95 -6.82
C SER A 85 1.69 14.24 -5.51
N ASP A 86 1.58 12.91 -5.58
CA ASP A 86 1.39 12.01 -4.43
C ASP A 86 2.67 11.34 -3.94
N ARG A 87 3.83 11.62 -4.56
CA ARG A 87 5.13 11.00 -4.23
C ARG A 87 5.66 11.30 -2.82
N GLY A 88 5.17 12.35 -2.19
CA GLY A 88 5.56 12.73 -0.82
C GLY A 88 4.66 12.15 0.26
N LEU A 89 3.61 11.40 -0.10
CA LEU A 89 2.64 10.88 0.87
C LEU A 89 3.14 9.54 1.45
N MET A 90 3.10 9.42 2.78
CA MET A 90 3.59 8.22 3.48
C MET A 90 2.91 6.95 2.96
N LEU A 91 1.58 6.97 2.78
CA LEU A 91 0.83 5.84 2.25
C LEU A 91 1.38 5.36 0.89
N MET A 92 1.69 6.30 -0.02
CA MET A 92 2.20 5.96 -1.34
C MET A 92 3.61 5.39 -1.25
N ASN A 93 4.47 5.94 -0.38
CA ASN A 93 5.83 5.43 -0.18
C ASN A 93 5.84 4.05 0.52
N LEU A 94 4.95 3.81 1.49
CA LEU A 94 4.75 2.50 2.11
C LEU A 94 4.38 1.45 1.05
N LEU A 95 3.45 1.77 0.15
CA LEU A 95 3.03 0.87 -0.92
C LEU A 95 4.13 0.67 -1.98
N ALA A 96 4.87 1.72 -2.33
CA ALA A 96 5.99 1.63 -3.25
C ALA A 96 7.11 0.74 -2.69
N ASN A 97 7.41 0.87 -1.40
CA ASN A 97 8.38 0.02 -0.71
C ASN A 97 7.87 -1.41 -0.55
N LEU A 98 6.57 -1.60 -0.29
CA LEU A 98 5.93 -2.92 -0.30
C LEU A 98 6.14 -3.63 -1.64
N ASP A 99 5.96 -2.91 -2.75
CA ASP A 99 6.06 -3.48 -4.09
C ASP A 99 7.48 -3.97 -4.44
N LYS A 100 8.53 -3.43 -3.82
CA LYS A 100 9.92 -3.87 -4.04
C LYS A 100 10.18 -5.31 -3.60
N PHE A 101 9.35 -5.86 -2.72
CA PHE A 101 9.55 -7.21 -2.17
C PHE A 101 8.85 -8.30 -2.97
N PHE A 102 7.94 -7.95 -3.88
CA PHE A 102 7.04 -8.90 -4.51
C PHE A 102 7.07 -8.82 -6.03
N SER A 103 6.74 -9.94 -6.63
CA SER A 103 6.62 -10.10 -8.08
C SER A 103 5.40 -10.97 -8.37
N ALA A 104 5.08 -11.14 -9.65
CA ALA A 104 3.93 -11.93 -10.06
C ALA A 104 3.98 -13.40 -9.57
N ASP A 105 5.19 -13.95 -9.39
CA ASP A 105 5.48 -15.31 -8.93
C ASP A 105 5.73 -15.41 -7.42
N ARG A 106 5.84 -14.28 -6.70
CA ARG A 106 6.15 -14.23 -5.26
C ARG A 106 5.19 -13.31 -4.51
N PRO A 107 3.91 -13.69 -4.37
CA PRO A 107 2.94 -12.85 -3.68
C PRO A 107 3.08 -12.91 -2.17
N CYS A 108 2.50 -11.92 -1.49
CA CYS A 108 2.31 -11.94 -0.04
C CYS A 108 0.86 -12.26 0.38
N HIS A 109 0.67 -12.76 1.59
CA HIS A 109 -0.66 -12.89 2.18
C HIS A 109 -1.31 -11.51 2.39
N CYS A 110 -2.65 -11.44 2.30
CA CYS A 110 -3.36 -10.15 2.42
C CYS A 110 -3.25 -9.49 3.79
N SER A 111 -2.98 -10.27 4.83
CA SER A 111 -2.73 -9.75 6.17
C SER A 111 -1.56 -8.76 6.23
N LEU A 112 -0.57 -8.85 5.32
CA LEU A 112 0.55 -7.91 5.28
C LEU A 112 0.09 -6.50 4.89
N TRP A 113 -0.57 -6.33 3.74
CA TRP A 113 -1.02 -4.99 3.33
C TRP A 113 -2.19 -4.51 4.19
N LEU A 114 -3.02 -5.39 4.75
CA LEU A 114 -4.03 -4.99 5.74
C LEU A 114 -3.38 -4.42 7.01
N ALA A 115 -2.32 -5.05 7.51
CA ALA A 115 -1.55 -4.56 8.65
C ALA A 115 -0.86 -3.22 8.32
N LEU A 116 -0.31 -3.07 7.11
CA LEU A 116 0.27 -1.82 6.63
C LEU A 116 -0.76 -0.68 6.58
N LEU A 117 -1.98 -0.96 6.10
CA LEU A 117 -3.09 0.01 6.10
C LEU A 117 -3.55 0.35 7.53
N ALA A 118 -3.65 -0.63 8.43
CA ALA A 118 -3.99 -0.36 9.83
C ALA A 118 -2.92 0.50 10.53
N PHE A 119 -1.64 0.24 10.24
CA PHE A 119 -0.52 1.05 10.69
C PHE A 119 -0.61 2.49 10.18
N HIS A 120 -0.82 2.68 8.87
CA HIS A 120 -1.02 4.01 8.29
C HIS A 120 -2.21 4.75 8.93
N ASN A 121 -3.35 4.06 9.09
CA ASN A 121 -4.52 4.63 9.74
C ASN A 121 -4.24 5.09 11.18
N ALA A 122 -3.44 4.34 11.94
CA ALA A 122 -3.08 4.72 13.30
C ALA A 122 -2.29 6.03 13.32
N LEU A 123 -1.30 6.16 12.43
CA LEU A 123 -0.47 7.37 12.34
C LEU A 123 -1.24 8.59 11.84
N VAL A 124 -2.15 8.42 10.89
CA VAL A 124 -3.00 9.53 10.43
C VAL A 124 -3.90 10.05 11.56
N ASN A 125 -4.41 9.16 12.41
CA ASN A 125 -5.30 9.53 13.51
C ASN A 125 -4.57 10.00 14.77
N SER A 126 -3.33 9.56 14.94
CA SER A 126 -2.46 9.86 16.07
C SER A 126 -1.01 9.89 15.56
N PRO A 127 -0.58 11.05 15.02
CA PRO A 127 0.79 11.26 14.56
C PRO A 127 1.82 10.83 15.60
N GLN A 128 2.95 10.28 15.16
CA GLN A 128 4.01 9.81 16.04
C GLN A 128 5.35 10.45 15.72
N ASP A 129 6.26 10.36 16.68
CA ASP A 129 7.66 10.67 16.47
C ASP A 129 8.28 9.68 15.46
N ALA A 130 9.11 10.18 14.55
CA ALA A 130 9.83 9.36 13.60
C ALA A 130 10.66 8.24 14.27
N GLN A 131 11.26 8.48 15.45
CA GLN A 131 11.97 7.45 16.21
C GLN A 131 11.03 6.38 16.76
N VAL A 132 9.83 6.73 17.24
CA VAL A 132 8.83 5.75 17.69
C VAL A 132 8.42 4.84 16.53
N ILE A 133 8.24 5.42 15.34
CA ILE A 133 7.91 4.64 14.14
C ILE A 133 9.07 3.70 13.75
N LYS A 134 10.32 4.19 13.78
CA LYS A 134 11.51 3.38 13.48
C LYS A 134 11.70 2.27 14.52
N ALA A 135 11.53 2.57 15.81
CA ALA A 135 11.58 1.60 16.91
C ALA A 135 10.53 0.50 16.71
N PHE A 136 9.28 0.89 16.44
CA PHE A 136 8.19 -0.04 16.13
C PHE A 136 8.55 -0.95 14.94
N ALA A 137 9.05 -0.36 13.85
CA ALA A 137 9.41 -1.10 12.64
C ALA A 137 10.57 -2.07 12.88
N ALA A 138 11.63 -1.63 13.57
CA ALA A 138 12.79 -2.43 13.92
C ALA A 138 12.39 -3.58 14.86
N LEU A 139 11.55 -3.31 15.85
CA LEU A 139 11.02 -4.33 16.76
C LEU A 139 10.23 -5.41 16.02
N MET A 140 9.42 -5.03 15.02
CA MET A 140 8.73 -6.00 14.16
C MET A 140 9.69 -6.81 13.30
N HIS A 141 10.78 -6.19 12.82
CA HIS A 141 11.74 -6.83 11.93
C HIS A 141 12.70 -7.78 12.67
N PHE A 142 13.34 -7.31 13.74
CA PHE A 142 14.35 -8.05 14.49
C PHE A 142 13.74 -8.94 15.57
N GLY A 143 12.59 -8.57 16.12
CA GLY A 143 11.83 -9.38 17.07
C GLY A 143 12.22 -9.22 18.54
N THR A 144 13.14 -8.31 18.87
CA THR A 144 13.58 -7.97 20.24
C THR A 144 13.80 -6.48 20.39
N TRP A 145 13.60 -5.95 21.60
CA TRP A 145 13.85 -4.54 21.90
C TRP A 145 15.33 -4.15 21.77
N ASP A 146 16.24 -4.97 22.31
CA ASP A 146 17.68 -4.69 22.27
C ASP A 146 18.20 -4.51 20.83
N SER A 147 17.79 -5.38 19.91
CA SER A 147 18.16 -5.29 18.50
C SER A 147 17.50 -4.11 17.79
N ALA A 148 16.31 -3.70 18.23
CA ALA A 148 15.67 -2.48 17.71
C ALA A 148 16.44 -1.23 18.13
N ILE A 149 16.93 -1.17 19.38
CA ILE A 149 17.77 -0.07 19.87
C ILE A 149 19.14 -0.07 19.19
N GLU A 150 19.76 -1.23 18.98
CA GLU A 150 21.01 -1.37 18.22
C GLU A 150 20.87 -0.76 16.82
N PHE A 151 19.81 -1.10 16.09
CA PHE A 151 19.50 -0.51 14.79
C PHE A 151 19.32 1.02 14.86
N LEU A 152 18.58 1.54 15.84
CA LEU A 152 18.35 2.97 15.99
C LEU A 152 19.62 3.76 16.30
N ASN A 153 20.55 3.16 17.05
CA ASN A 153 21.85 3.78 17.35
C ASN A 153 22.75 3.85 16.11
N GLU A 154 22.62 2.90 15.18
CA GLU A 154 23.35 2.88 13.91
C GLU A 154 22.69 3.77 12.83
N ASP A 155 21.41 4.10 12.98
CA ASP A 155 20.66 4.91 12.02
C ASP A 155 20.99 6.40 12.16
N VAL A 156 22.05 6.84 11.47
CA VAL A 156 22.51 8.25 11.41
C VAL A 156 21.73 9.08 10.37
N GLY A 157 20.68 8.51 9.77
CA GLY A 157 19.91 9.17 8.71
C GLY A 157 19.18 10.44 9.17
N ALA A 158 19.01 11.40 8.25
CA ALA A 158 18.22 12.59 8.52
C ALA A 158 16.76 12.21 8.88
N PRO A 159 16.12 12.92 9.83
CA PRO A 159 14.77 12.62 10.23
C PRO A 159 13.79 12.83 9.06
N VAL A 160 13.11 11.75 8.66
CA VAL A 160 12.06 11.80 7.65
C VAL A 160 10.75 12.27 8.31
N THR A 161 10.15 13.31 7.74
CA THR A 161 8.85 13.83 8.17
C THR A 161 7.78 13.49 7.14
N TYR A 162 6.65 12.99 7.61
CA TYR A 162 5.44 12.78 6.82
C TYR A 162 4.29 13.52 7.47
N VAL A 163 3.63 14.43 6.77
CA VAL A 163 2.50 15.16 7.34
C VAL A 163 1.19 14.51 6.89
N PRO A 164 0.29 14.11 7.81
CA PRO A 164 0.35 14.31 9.26
C PRO A 164 1.05 13.20 10.06
N GLU A 165 1.42 12.08 9.45
CA GLU A 165 1.73 10.81 10.14
C GLU A 165 2.94 10.82 11.09
N ALA A 166 4.02 11.48 10.70
CA ALA A 166 5.32 11.43 11.35
C ALA A 166 5.94 12.83 11.48
N PHE A 167 6.17 13.25 12.71
CA PHE A 167 6.89 14.50 13.01
C PHE A 167 8.36 14.22 13.40
N GLY A 168 9.18 15.27 13.33
CA GLY A 168 10.62 15.19 13.60
C GLY A 168 10.95 14.88 15.07
N LEU A 169 12.21 14.56 15.31
CA LEU A 169 12.75 14.05 16.58
C LEU A 169 12.39 14.90 17.80
N SER A 170 11.67 14.27 18.73
CA SER A 170 11.68 14.55 20.16
C SER A 170 12.92 13.87 20.75
N GLY A 171 13.69 14.59 21.57
CA GLY A 171 14.84 14.02 22.30
C GLY A 171 14.41 13.08 23.44
N ALA A 172 13.50 12.16 23.17
CA ALA A 172 12.90 11.23 24.13
C ALA A 172 13.97 10.30 24.72
N LYS A 173 13.81 9.95 26.00
CA LYS A 173 14.66 8.96 26.66
C LYS A 173 14.28 7.55 26.19
N VAL A 174 15.18 6.57 26.33
CA VAL A 174 14.93 5.18 25.90
C VAL A 174 13.67 4.58 26.56
N ASP A 175 13.45 4.81 27.86
CA ASP A 175 12.27 4.31 28.56
C ASP A 175 10.96 4.91 28.00
N ASP A 176 10.98 6.20 27.68
CA ASP A 176 9.87 6.92 27.05
C ASP A 176 9.63 6.40 25.62
N LEU A 177 10.69 6.11 24.87
CA LEU A 177 10.60 5.51 23.54
C LEU A 177 9.95 4.12 23.58
N MET A 178 10.25 3.31 24.59
CA MET A 178 9.63 1.99 24.77
C MET A 178 8.13 2.09 25.02
N GLU A 179 7.73 2.95 25.96
CA GLU A 179 6.33 3.19 26.29
C GLU A 179 5.56 3.71 25.06
N GLN A 180 6.13 4.69 24.34
CA GLN A 180 5.55 5.24 23.12
C GLN A 180 5.45 4.19 22.01
N THR A 181 6.44 3.30 21.87
CA THR A 181 6.40 2.20 20.88
C THR A 181 5.30 1.19 21.21
N SER A 182 5.14 0.85 22.48
CA SER A 182 4.06 -0.03 22.95
C SER A 182 2.68 0.62 22.78
N HIS A 183 2.60 1.93 23.03
CA HIS A 183 1.40 2.72 22.78
C HIS A 183 1.04 2.74 21.28
N LEU A 184 2.01 2.95 20.38
CA LEU A 184 1.80 2.88 18.94
C LEU A 184 1.24 1.50 18.55
N ALA A 185 1.79 0.39 19.07
CA ALA A 185 1.24 -0.93 18.80
C ALA A 185 -0.25 -1.06 19.19
N SER A 186 -0.64 -0.47 20.32
CA SER A 186 -2.04 -0.42 20.78
C SER A 186 -2.93 0.39 19.82
N LEU A 187 -2.44 1.52 19.32
CA LEU A 187 -3.14 2.35 18.32
C LEU A 187 -3.30 1.60 16.99
N VAL A 188 -2.27 0.88 16.54
CA VAL A 188 -2.33 0.05 15.32
C VAL A 188 -3.36 -1.07 15.48
N LYS A 189 -3.38 -1.80 16.60
CA LYS A 189 -4.38 -2.83 16.90
C LYS A 189 -5.79 -2.27 16.85
N SER A 190 -6.02 -1.12 17.46
CA SER A 190 -7.32 -0.44 17.47
C SER A 190 -7.75 0.01 16.06
N SER A 191 -6.78 0.39 15.22
CA SER A 191 -7.03 0.86 13.84
C SER A 191 -7.41 -0.26 12.87
N VAL A 192 -7.23 -1.53 13.23
CA VAL A 192 -7.73 -2.69 12.45
C VAL A 192 -9.25 -2.66 12.32
N ASP A 193 -9.95 -2.08 13.31
CA ASP A 193 -11.41 -1.96 13.27
C ASP A 193 -11.89 -1.04 12.15
N THR A 194 -11.10 -0.05 11.72
CA THR A 194 -11.41 0.80 10.56
C THR A 194 -11.52 -0.01 9.27
N LEU A 195 -10.82 -1.14 9.17
CA LEU A 195 -10.87 -2.02 8.00
C LEU A 195 -11.97 -3.09 8.08
N THR A 196 -12.55 -3.31 9.26
CA THR A 196 -13.38 -4.50 9.56
C THR A 196 -14.74 -4.19 10.20
N CYS A 197 -14.97 -2.95 10.65
CA CYS A 197 -16.19 -2.51 11.30
C CYS A 197 -16.75 -1.26 10.61
N LEU A 198 -18.01 -1.34 10.16
CA LEU A 198 -18.68 -0.24 9.46
C LEU A 198 -18.78 1.03 10.32
N ASN A 199 -19.08 0.89 11.60
CA ASN A 199 -19.25 2.04 12.48
C ASN A 199 -17.93 2.76 12.72
N THR A 200 -16.85 2.01 12.97
CA THR A 200 -15.50 2.57 13.12
C THR A 200 -15.04 3.25 11.83
N LEU A 201 -15.26 2.60 10.67
CA LEU A 201 -14.98 3.18 9.37
C LEU A 201 -15.73 4.49 9.15
N LYS A 202 -17.05 4.54 9.43
CA LYS A 202 -17.85 5.78 9.36
C LYS A 202 -17.25 6.89 10.20
N GLN A 203 -16.92 6.61 11.47
CA GLN A 203 -16.34 7.60 12.38
C GLN A 203 -14.98 8.12 11.89
N SER A 204 -14.17 7.26 11.30
CA SER A 204 -12.87 7.65 10.74
C SER A 204 -12.99 8.59 9.53
N VAL A 205 -14.02 8.40 8.68
CA VAL A 205 -14.22 9.18 7.46
C VAL A 205 -14.88 10.54 7.73
N ILE A 206 -15.69 10.67 8.79
CA ILE A 206 -16.38 11.94 9.15
C ILE A 206 -15.40 13.11 9.33
N ARG A 207 -14.15 12.84 9.71
CA ARG A 207 -13.08 13.85 9.86
C ARG A 207 -12.70 14.54 8.55
N TYR A 208 -13.11 13.98 7.41
CA TYR A 208 -12.85 14.51 6.08
C TYR A 208 -14.13 15.09 5.46
N PRO A 209 -14.42 16.38 5.65
CA PRO A 209 -15.68 17.00 5.17
C PRO A 209 -15.83 17.02 3.64
N GLY A 210 -14.77 16.68 2.89
CA GLY A 210 -14.78 16.55 1.43
C GLY A 210 -15.00 15.13 0.89
N ALA A 211 -15.19 14.12 1.74
CA ALA A 211 -15.44 12.74 1.30
C ALA A 211 -16.86 12.64 0.72
N SER A 212 -17.00 12.86 -0.58
CA SER A 212 -18.29 13.12 -1.24
C SER A 212 -19.14 11.87 -1.50
N GLN A 213 -18.62 10.65 -1.31
CA GLN A 213 -19.39 9.40 -1.47
C GLN A 213 -18.88 8.29 -0.54
N PHE A 214 -19.48 8.16 0.64
CA PHE A 214 -19.17 7.05 1.55
C PHE A 214 -19.99 5.80 1.20
N SER A 215 -19.35 4.77 0.63
CA SER A 215 -20.02 3.51 0.25
C SER A 215 -20.47 2.66 1.44
N GLY A 216 -19.81 2.80 2.60
CA GLY A 216 -20.01 1.90 3.74
C GLY A 216 -19.58 0.46 3.50
N LEU A 217 -18.79 0.19 2.45
CA LEU A 217 -18.33 -1.16 2.17
C LEU A 217 -17.23 -1.58 3.15
N VAL A 218 -17.45 -2.73 3.78
CA VAL A 218 -16.43 -3.46 4.55
C VAL A 218 -16.39 -4.88 4.03
N PHE A 219 -15.27 -5.24 3.38
CA PHE A 219 -15.05 -6.53 2.75
C PHE A 219 -14.08 -7.46 3.50
N VAL A 220 -13.36 -6.94 4.51
CA VAL A 220 -12.41 -7.73 5.30
C VAL A 220 -13.18 -8.66 6.25
N SER A 221 -12.85 -9.95 6.21
CA SER A 221 -13.52 -10.95 7.04
C SER A 221 -13.02 -10.94 8.49
N ALA A 222 -13.82 -11.49 9.42
CA ALA A 222 -13.41 -11.65 10.82
C ALA A 222 -12.16 -12.56 10.96
N ARG A 223 -11.98 -13.53 10.06
CA ARG A 223 -10.78 -14.37 10.01
C ARG A 223 -9.53 -13.54 9.69
N GLU A 224 -9.62 -12.67 8.69
CA GLU A 224 -8.51 -11.77 8.34
C GLU A 224 -8.25 -10.75 9.44
N LYS A 225 -9.30 -10.23 10.09
CA LYS A 225 -9.16 -9.39 11.29
C LYS A 225 -8.31 -10.08 12.36
N GLY A 226 -8.64 -11.32 12.71
CA GLY A 226 -7.89 -12.09 13.71
C GLY A 226 -6.43 -12.31 13.33
N ARG A 227 -6.14 -12.58 12.05
CA ARG A 227 -4.77 -12.69 11.54
C ARG A 227 -4.00 -11.38 11.68
N VAL A 228 -4.60 -10.26 11.30
CA VAL A 228 -3.99 -8.93 11.38
C VAL A 228 -3.71 -8.55 12.83
N LEU A 229 -4.66 -8.77 13.74
CA LEU A 229 -4.42 -8.55 15.18
C LEU A 229 -3.28 -9.43 15.71
N GLY A 230 -3.20 -10.69 15.26
CA GLY A 230 -2.11 -11.60 15.59
C GLY A 230 -0.71 -11.08 15.23
N ILE A 231 -0.59 -10.25 14.18
CA ILE A 231 0.67 -9.59 13.79
C ILE A 231 1.17 -8.67 14.90
N PHE A 232 0.30 -8.05 15.69
CA PHE A 232 0.70 -7.08 16.71
C PHE A 232 0.65 -7.61 18.15
N ASN A 233 0.31 -8.89 18.34
CA ASN A 233 0.24 -9.50 19.67
C ASN A 233 1.59 -9.45 20.42
N GLY A 234 1.55 -8.94 21.66
CA GLY A 234 2.68 -8.83 22.56
C GLY A 234 3.49 -7.55 22.38
N LEU A 235 3.18 -6.72 21.38
CA LEU A 235 3.83 -5.42 21.18
C LEU A 235 3.20 -4.31 22.05
N ASP A 236 2.01 -4.56 22.60
CA ASP A 236 1.27 -3.65 23.49
C ASP A 236 1.46 -3.96 24.98
N SER A 237 2.51 -4.71 25.31
CA SER A 237 2.89 -5.09 26.68
C SER A 237 4.32 -4.65 26.97
N ASP A 238 4.89 -5.13 28.09
CA ASP A 238 6.29 -4.91 28.43
C ASP A 238 7.21 -5.50 27.34
N LEU A 239 7.94 -4.61 26.67
CA LEU A 239 8.81 -4.95 25.55
C LEU A 239 10.18 -5.50 26.00
N THR A 240 10.54 -5.37 27.28
CA THR A 240 11.82 -5.90 27.81
C THR A 240 11.90 -7.43 27.71
N SER A 241 10.75 -8.10 27.83
CA SER A 241 10.63 -9.56 27.72
C SER A 241 10.12 -10.02 26.34
N TYR A 242 9.93 -9.09 25.39
CA TYR A 242 9.45 -9.41 24.06
C TYR A 242 10.56 -10.09 23.24
N ASP A 243 10.41 -11.40 23.06
CA ASP A 243 11.24 -12.20 22.15
C ASP A 243 10.35 -12.91 21.12
N LYS A 244 10.45 -12.45 19.88
CA LYS A 244 9.83 -13.04 18.69
C LYS A 244 10.85 -13.14 17.56
N ARG A 245 12.12 -13.33 17.91
CA ARG A 245 13.19 -13.45 16.92
C ARG A 245 12.86 -14.50 15.88
N ARG A 246 13.04 -14.08 14.63
CA ARG A 246 13.06 -14.94 13.46
C ARG A 246 14.52 -15.26 13.15
N GLY A 247 14.81 -16.49 12.71
CA GLY A 247 16.13 -16.79 12.15
C GLY A 247 16.49 -15.82 11.02
N MET A 248 17.69 -15.25 11.03
CA MET A 248 18.12 -14.24 10.03
C MET A 248 18.52 -14.89 8.70
N HIS A 249 17.52 -15.32 7.94
CA HIS A 249 17.66 -15.71 6.53
C HIS A 249 16.88 -14.75 5.63
N GLY A 250 17.06 -14.80 4.31
CA GLY A 250 16.25 -14.02 3.37
C GLY A 250 14.74 -14.27 3.55
N ILE A 251 13.89 -13.50 2.85
CA ILE A 251 12.43 -13.65 2.95
C ILE A 251 12.02 -15.08 2.54
N ASP A 252 11.26 -15.76 3.41
CA ASP A 252 10.61 -17.02 3.08
C ASP A 252 9.26 -16.71 2.44
N TYR A 253 9.27 -16.66 1.10
CA TYR A 253 8.07 -16.33 0.33
C TYR A 253 6.93 -17.32 0.51
N LYS A 254 7.22 -18.59 0.86
CA LYS A 254 6.16 -19.57 1.08
C LYS A 254 5.42 -19.29 2.39
N LEU A 255 6.16 -19.07 3.47
CA LEU A 255 5.59 -18.68 4.76
C LEU A 255 4.87 -17.32 4.68
N LEU A 256 5.39 -16.40 3.87
CA LEU A 256 4.77 -15.10 3.65
C LEU A 256 3.45 -15.20 2.88
N GLU A 257 3.38 -16.04 1.86
CA GLU A 257 2.14 -16.30 1.10
C GLU A 257 1.08 -16.96 1.98
N ASP A 258 1.50 -17.87 2.87
CA ASP A 258 0.62 -18.56 3.83
C ASP A 258 0.20 -17.66 5.02
N GLY A 259 0.81 -16.47 5.13
CA GLY A 259 0.47 -15.45 6.12
C GLY A 259 0.97 -15.80 7.53
N VAL A 260 2.11 -16.48 7.63
CA VAL A 260 2.75 -16.81 8.90
C VAL A 260 3.19 -15.53 9.60
N THR A 261 2.77 -15.36 10.85
CA THR A 261 2.92 -14.12 11.61
C THR A 261 4.36 -13.63 11.69
N ALA A 262 5.34 -14.50 11.95
CA ALA A 262 6.74 -14.10 12.07
C ALA A 262 7.29 -13.54 10.75
N GLU A 263 6.94 -14.16 9.62
CA GLU A 263 7.38 -13.71 8.29
C GLU A 263 6.70 -12.40 7.89
N VAL A 264 5.40 -12.26 8.20
CA VAL A 264 4.66 -11.02 7.97
C VAL A 264 5.24 -9.87 8.79
N ARG A 265 5.59 -10.10 10.07
CA ARG A 265 6.25 -9.09 10.93
C ARG A 265 7.59 -8.65 10.35
N PHE A 266 8.40 -9.62 9.95
CA PHE A 266 9.71 -9.40 9.35
C PHE A 266 9.63 -8.47 8.13
N VAL A 267 8.74 -8.78 7.18
CA VAL A 267 8.58 -7.97 5.96
C VAL A 267 7.89 -6.64 6.24
N LEU A 268 6.88 -6.60 7.11
CA LEU A 268 6.20 -5.36 7.49
C LEU A 268 7.15 -4.35 8.14
N GLY A 269 7.95 -4.82 9.10
CA GLY A 269 8.99 -4.00 9.73
C GLY A 269 9.98 -3.45 8.71
N LYS A 270 10.44 -4.30 7.78
CA LYS A 270 11.34 -3.88 6.71
C LYS A 270 10.74 -2.81 5.80
N VAL A 271 9.48 -2.97 5.36
CA VAL A 271 8.78 -1.98 4.53
C VAL A 271 8.68 -0.62 5.23
N ILE A 272 8.37 -0.62 6.53
CA ILE A 272 8.25 0.62 7.30
C ILE A 272 9.64 1.26 7.48
N MET A 273 10.68 0.50 7.83
CA MET A 273 12.06 1.02 7.93
C MET A 273 12.52 1.63 6.61
N ASP A 274 12.38 0.93 5.48
CA ASP A 274 12.73 1.44 4.16
C ASP A 274 11.96 2.73 3.81
N THR A 275 10.75 2.90 4.34
CA THR A 275 9.95 4.13 4.17
C THR A 275 10.44 5.29 5.03
N MET A 276 10.97 5.00 6.21
CA MET A 276 11.50 5.98 7.16
C MET A 276 12.99 6.30 6.95
N SER A 277 13.67 5.53 6.10
CA SER A 277 15.08 5.74 5.69
C SER A 277 15.22 6.33 4.28
N ALA A 278 14.16 6.26 3.45
CA ALA A 278 14.18 6.87 2.13
C ALA A 278 14.26 8.40 2.26
N GLU A 279 15.28 9.01 1.65
CA GLU A 279 15.33 10.46 1.48
C GLU A 279 14.03 10.93 0.82
N SER A 280 13.33 11.86 1.47
CA SER A 280 12.17 12.51 0.88
C SER A 280 12.58 13.06 -0.49
N PRO A 281 11.89 12.70 -1.59
CA PRO A 281 12.22 13.23 -2.90
C PRO A 281 11.75 14.69 -2.97
N CYS A 282 12.52 15.58 -2.37
CA CYS A 282 12.35 17.02 -2.48
C CYS A 282 13.63 17.65 -3.03
N ALA A 283 13.49 18.11 -4.28
CA ALA A 283 14.30 19.10 -4.98
C ALA A 283 15.77 18.74 -5.28
N SER A 284 15.98 17.95 -6.34
CA SER A 284 16.94 18.33 -7.40
C SER A 284 16.65 17.62 -8.73
N THR A 285 16.38 18.45 -9.74
CA THR A 285 16.63 18.28 -11.19
C THR A 285 16.12 17.04 -11.94
N ASP A 286 15.15 17.31 -12.83
CA ASP A 286 14.97 16.71 -14.17
C ASP A 286 15.30 15.22 -14.37
N ALA A 287 14.31 14.38 -14.08
CA ALA A 287 14.11 13.13 -14.82
C ALA A 287 12.80 13.23 -15.61
N ALA A 288 12.83 14.03 -16.66
CA ALA A 288 11.83 13.98 -17.70
C ALA A 288 11.85 12.59 -18.36
N ALA A 289 10.69 11.95 -18.39
CA ALA A 289 10.29 10.94 -19.38
C ALA A 289 11.28 9.80 -19.70
N ALA A 290 11.20 8.71 -18.94
CA ALA A 290 11.52 7.37 -19.45
C ALA A 290 10.22 6.59 -19.72
N LEU A 291 9.44 7.10 -20.67
CA LEU A 291 8.55 6.25 -21.48
C LEU A 291 9.32 5.93 -22.77
N PRO A 292 9.27 4.70 -23.31
CA PRO A 292 9.86 4.42 -24.61
C PRO A 292 9.15 5.28 -25.65
N ARG A 293 9.90 6.11 -26.38
CA ARG A 293 9.37 6.82 -27.55
C ARG A 293 9.03 5.79 -28.65
N PRO A 294 7.90 5.94 -29.36
CA PRO A 294 7.66 5.16 -30.56
C PRO A 294 8.66 5.56 -31.65
N ALA A 295 8.99 4.57 -32.50
CA ALA A 295 9.96 4.69 -33.59
C ALA A 295 9.71 5.92 -34.46
N ALA A 296 10.78 6.66 -34.75
CA ALA A 296 10.76 7.71 -35.76
C ALA A 296 10.76 7.07 -37.15
N ASP A 297 9.83 7.55 -37.97
CA ASP A 297 9.74 7.36 -39.42
C ASP A 297 11.10 7.51 -40.11
N VAL A 298 11.46 6.51 -40.91
CA VAL A 298 12.31 6.70 -42.08
C VAL A 298 11.39 6.68 -43.29
N THR A 299 11.06 7.86 -43.78
CA THR A 299 10.54 8.03 -45.13
C THR A 299 11.62 7.63 -46.13
N ASP A 300 11.38 6.63 -46.98
CA ASP A 300 11.28 6.86 -48.43
C ASP A 300 10.86 5.58 -49.20
N ALA A 301 10.12 5.81 -50.28
CA ALA A 301 9.89 4.94 -51.45
C ALA A 301 9.38 3.49 -51.24
N ASP A 302 8.09 3.26 -51.47
CA ASP A 302 7.58 2.83 -52.78
C ASP A 302 6.08 2.53 -52.75
N HIS A 303 5.37 3.08 -53.73
CA HIS A 303 3.98 2.77 -54.02
C HIS A 303 3.82 1.33 -54.53
N ARG A 304 2.89 0.56 -53.96
CA ARG A 304 2.02 -0.39 -54.70
C ARG A 304 0.87 -0.90 -53.82
N PRO A 305 -0.40 -0.81 -54.25
CA PRO A 305 -1.53 -1.34 -53.49
C PRO A 305 -1.72 -2.83 -53.76
N LEU A 306 -1.75 -3.65 -52.69
CA LEU A 306 -2.23 -5.03 -52.74
C LEU A 306 -3.73 -5.06 -52.40
N SER A 307 -4.55 -4.74 -53.38
CA SER A 307 -5.90 -5.28 -53.48
C SER A 307 -5.87 -6.52 -54.36
N THR A 308 -6.76 -7.47 -54.08
CA THR A 308 -6.91 -8.82 -54.68
C THR A 308 -6.08 -9.91 -54.02
N LEU A 309 -6.75 -10.78 -53.25
CA LEU A 309 -6.55 -12.23 -53.17
C LEU A 309 -7.59 -12.83 -52.21
N PHE A 310 -8.86 -12.76 -52.60
CA PHE A 310 -9.91 -13.68 -52.18
C PHE A 310 -10.85 -13.87 -53.38
N HIS A 311 -11.19 -15.13 -53.67
CA HIS A 311 -11.74 -15.74 -54.92
C HIS A 311 -10.62 -16.43 -55.68
N SER A 312 -10.65 -17.73 -56.00
CA SER A 312 -11.72 -18.73 -56.01
C SER A 312 -11.06 -20.10 -56.25
N GLY A 313 -11.63 -21.19 -55.74
CA GLY A 313 -11.13 -22.54 -56.06
C GLY A 313 -12.01 -23.65 -55.50
N GLU A 314 -13.17 -23.88 -56.13
CA GLU A 314 -13.86 -25.18 -56.12
C GLU A 314 -13.75 -25.81 -57.52
N SER A 315 -13.55 -27.13 -57.52
CA SER A 315 -13.82 -28.13 -58.58
C SER A 315 -13.02 -28.10 -59.90
N GLU A 316 -12.12 -29.08 -60.05
CA GLU A 316 -12.32 -30.31 -60.85
C GLU A 316 -11.53 -31.47 -60.22
#